data_AF-A0A2A4HG99-F1
#
_entry.id   AF-A0A2A4HG99-F1
#
_cell.length_a   1.000
_cell.length_b   1.000
_cell.length_c   1.000
_cell.angle_alpha   90.00
_cell.angle_beta   90.00
_cell.angle_gamma   90.00
#
_symmetry.space_group_name_H-M   'P 1'
#
loop_
_entity.id
_entity.type
_entity.pdbx_description
1 polymer ?
#
loop_
_entity_poly.entity_id
_entity_poly.type
_entity_poly.pdbx_seq_one_letter_code
_entity_poly.pdbx_strand_id
1 'polypeptide(L)'
;MVPPIVKSGDWIKVKSNADSFGIDGYVFSVVSKECLSVGYYQNGIKAIRENVIWSGEYWMFENSGPSGSYLKGPDEAIVKRGPPKNR
;
A
#
# COMPACT_ATOMS: atom_id res chain seq x y z
N MET A 1 -9.43 14.65 8.59
CA MET A 1 -9.82 13.64 9.61
C MET A 1 -8.60 12.82 10.01
N VAL A 2 -8.66 12.13 11.15
CA VAL A 2 -7.56 11.26 11.63
C VAL A 2 -7.56 9.94 10.85
N PRO A 3 -6.40 9.43 10.39
CA PRO A 3 -6.33 8.12 9.73
C PRO A 3 -6.77 6.97 10.65
N PRO A 4 -7.27 5.86 10.09
CA PRO A 4 -7.54 4.65 10.86
C PRO A 4 -6.26 4.10 11.49
N ILE A 5 -6.41 3.31 12.55
CA ILE A 5 -5.27 2.61 13.17
C ILE A 5 -4.82 1.50 12.21
N VAL A 6 -3.55 1.56 11.79
CA VAL A 6 -2.91 0.62 10.88
C VAL A 6 -1.60 0.15 11.49
N LYS A 7 -1.25 -1.13 11.31
CA LYS A 7 0.02 -1.72 11.75
C LYS A 7 0.69 -2.51 10.62
N SER A 8 1.97 -2.81 10.80
CA SER A 8 2.70 -3.75 9.95
C SER A 8 1.96 -5.09 9.86
N GLY A 9 1.83 -5.62 8.65
CA GLY A 9 1.09 -6.84 8.35
C GLY A 9 -0.34 -6.62 7.88
N ASP A 10 -0.90 -5.43 8.03
CA ASP A 10 -2.25 -5.12 7.56
C ASP A 10 -2.29 -4.95 6.04
N TRP A 11 -3.47 -5.19 5.47
CA TRP A 11 -3.78 -4.85 4.09
C TRP A 11 -4.71 -3.64 4.06
N ILE A 12 -4.36 -2.64 3.26
CA ILE A 12 -5.12 -1.40 3.10
C ILE A 12 -5.46 -1.15 1.63
N LYS A 13 -6.42 -0.24 1.39
CA LYS A 13 -6.69 0.29 0.05
C LYS A 13 -5.92 1.58 -0.18
N VAL A 14 -5.11 1.58 -1.24
CA VAL A 14 -4.40 2.77 -1.74
C VAL A 14 -5.15 3.29 -2.96
N LYS A 15 -5.59 4.54 -2.91
CA LYS A 15 -6.44 5.18 -3.91
C LYS A 15 -5.69 6.33 -4.59
N SER A 16 -5.93 6.52 -5.88
CA SER A 16 -5.45 7.71 -6.60
C SER A 16 -6.37 8.91 -6.41
N ASN A 17 -7.67 8.67 -6.22
CA ASN A 17 -8.69 9.66 -5.89
C ASN A 17 -9.87 9.01 -5.13
N ALA A 18 -10.79 9.82 -4.61
CA ALA A 18 -11.92 9.37 -3.79
C ALA A 18 -12.78 8.29 -4.50
N ASP A 19 -13.01 8.47 -5.79
CA ASP A 19 -13.87 7.61 -6.63
C ASP A 19 -13.20 6.33 -7.11
N SER A 20 -11.88 6.20 -6.93
CA SER A 20 -11.15 5.00 -7.33
C SER A 20 -11.46 3.81 -6.42
N PHE A 21 -11.56 2.61 -7.00
CA PHE A 21 -11.65 1.36 -6.24
C PHE A 21 -10.41 1.10 -5.37
N GLY A 22 -9.29 1.73 -5.73
CA GLY A 22 -8.00 1.54 -5.09
C GLY A 22 -7.37 0.19 -5.39
N ILE A 23 -6.10 0.06 -5.04
CA ILE A 23 -5.34 -1.17 -5.10
C ILE A 23 -5.02 -1.65 -3.68
N ASP A 24 -4.75 -2.96 -3.55
CA ASP A 24 -4.33 -3.53 -2.28
C ASP A 24 -2.86 -3.20 -2.00
N GLY A 25 -2.61 -2.65 -0.81
CA GLY A 25 -1.29 -2.35 -0.29
C GLY A 25 -1.04 -3.13 1.01
N TYR A 26 0.05 -3.87 1.07
CA TYR A 26 0.52 -4.55 2.27
C TYR A 26 1.42 -3.62 3.09
N VAL A 27 1.09 -3.40 4.36
CA VAL A 27 1.83 -2.47 5.22
C VAL A 27 3.08 -3.16 5.76
N PHE A 28 4.24 -2.68 5.35
CA PHE A 28 5.51 -3.16 5.89
C PHE A 28 5.89 -2.43 7.18
N SER A 29 5.72 -1.11 7.20
CA SER A 29 6.02 -0.29 8.36
C SER A 29 5.14 0.97 8.42
N VAL A 30 4.90 1.42 9.65
CA VAL A 30 4.31 2.73 9.95
C VAL A 30 5.47 3.72 10.10
N VAL A 31 5.60 4.66 9.16
CA VAL A 31 6.67 5.68 9.20
C VAL A 31 6.27 6.81 10.14
N SER A 32 5.01 7.24 10.05
CA SER A 32 4.37 8.19 10.96
C SER A 32 2.87 7.91 11.03
N LYS A 33 2.13 8.69 11.82
CA LYS A 33 0.67 8.57 11.91
C LYS A 33 -0.03 8.73 10.56
N GLU A 34 0.55 9.51 9.65
CA GLU A 34 -0.03 9.86 8.35
C GLU A 34 0.81 9.36 7.17
N CYS A 35 1.85 8.56 7.41
CA CYS A 35 2.72 8.01 6.39
C CYS A 35 3.05 6.54 6.66
N LEU A 36 2.84 5.69 5.65
CA LEU A 36 3.08 4.25 5.72
C LEU A 36 4.01 3.83 4.57
N SER A 37 4.85 2.83 4.82
CA SER A 37 5.58 2.12 3.75
C SER A 37 4.81 0.87 3.36
N VAL A 38 4.37 0.79 2.11
CA VAL A 38 3.49 -0.28 1.63
C VAL A 38 4.04 -0.98 0.40
N GLY A 39 3.77 -2.28 0.29
CA GLY A 39 4.01 -3.08 -0.90
C GLY A 39 2.74 -3.26 -1.72
N TYR A 40 2.79 -3.07 -3.04
CA TYR A 40 1.64 -3.29 -3.91
C TYR A 40 2.03 -4.00 -5.22
N TYR A 41 1.08 -4.72 -5.80
CA TYR A 41 1.31 -5.50 -7.03
C TYR A 41 0.89 -4.70 -8.27
N GLN A 42 1.85 -4.04 -8.90
CA GLN A 42 1.63 -3.20 -10.06
C GLN A 42 1.43 -4.03 -11.33
N ASN A 43 0.29 -3.80 -12.00
CA ASN A 43 -0.08 -4.34 -13.31
C ASN A 43 0.01 -5.87 -13.42
N GLY A 44 -0.01 -6.60 -12.29
CA GLY A 44 0.17 -8.06 -12.29
C GLY A 44 1.57 -8.52 -12.70
N ILE A 45 2.58 -7.64 -12.64
CA ILE A 45 3.94 -7.95 -13.09
C ILE A 45 4.95 -7.69 -11.98
N LYS A 46 4.89 -6.51 -11.32
CA LYS A 46 5.94 -6.01 -10.43
C LYS A 46 5.41 -5.77 -9.02
N ALA A 47 6.06 -6.34 -8.01
CA ALA A 47 5.83 -5.96 -6.63
C ALA A 47 6.75 -4.77 -6.27
N ILE A 48 6.15 -3.68 -5.81
CA ILE A 48 6.86 -2.42 -5.55
C ILE A 48 6.58 -2.01 -4.10
N ARG A 49 7.61 -1.52 -3.40
CA ARG A 49 7.46 -0.82 -2.12
C ARG A 49 7.50 0.68 -2.35
N GLU A 50 6.52 1.39 -1.83
CA GLU A 50 6.41 2.84 -1.91
C GLU A 50 5.74 3.41 -0.65
N ASN A 51 5.91 4.72 -0.42
CA ASN A 51 5.24 5.39 0.67
C ASN A 51 3.84 5.85 0.25
N VAL A 52 2.92 5.78 1.20
CA VAL A 52 1.57 6.33 1.07
C VAL A 52 1.30 7.28 2.22
N ILE A 53 0.57 8.34 1.91
CA ILE A 53 0.15 9.37 2.84
C ILE A 53 -1.36 9.37 3.01
N TRP A 54 -1.82 9.82 4.17
CA TRP A 54 -3.25 9.99 4.42
C TRP A 54 -3.74 11.31 3.79
N SER A 55 -4.71 11.24 2.88
CA SER A 55 -5.29 12.42 2.22
C SER A 55 -6.25 13.21 3.11
N GLY A 56 -6.62 12.64 4.26
CA GLY A 56 -7.76 13.09 5.07
C GLY A 56 -8.95 12.14 4.98
N GLU A 57 -9.04 11.33 3.91
CA GLU A 57 -10.14 10.38 3.67
C GLU A 57 -9.69 8.99 3.21
N TYR A 58 -8.55 8.90 2.52
CA TYR A 58 -7.99 7.65 2.00
C TYR A 58 -6.46 7.68 1.98
N TRP A 59 -5.84 6.51 1.94
CA TRP A 59 -4.41 6.39 1.69
C TRP A 59 -4.13 6.57 0.21
N MET A 60 -3.13 7.39 -0.13
CA MET A 60 -2.70 7.64 -1.52
C MET A 60 -1.19 7.65 -1.62
N PHE A 61 -0.64 7.39 -2.81
CA PHE A 61 0.80 7.47 -3.02
C PHE A 61 1.33 8.87 -2.71
N GLU A 62 2.45 8.91 -1.99
CA GLU A 62 3.15 10.16 -1.67
C GLU A 62 3.61 10.88 -2.93
N ASN A 63 4.12 10.11 -3.91
CA ASN A 63 4.62 10.62 -5.18
C ASN A 63 3.74 10.17 -6.35
N SER A 64 3.62 11.03 -7.36
CA SER A 64 2.83 10.80 -8.58
C SER A 64 3.58 10.05 -9.69
N GLY A 65 4.70 9.39 -9.37
CA GLY A 65 5.50 8.60 -10.29
C GLY A 65 6.20 7.44 -9.56
N PRO A 66 6.73 6.43 -10.29
CA PRO A 66 7.32 5.24 -9.68
C PRO A 66 8.63 5.62 -8.97
N SER A 67 8.52 6.01 -7.70
CA SER A 67 9.66 6.27 -6.82
C SER A 67 10.01 5.05 -5.95
N GLY A 68 9.11 4.06 -5.95
CA GLY A 68 9.25 2.84 -5.20
C GLY A 68 10.35 1.89 -5.69
N SER A 69 10.84 1.07 -4.76
CA SER A 69 11.84 0.03 -5.03
C SER A 69 11.18 -1.31 -5.34
N TYR A 70 11.75 -2.08 -6.28
CA TYR A 70 11.32 -3.46 -6.53
C TYR A 70 11.54 -4.33 -5.29
N LEU A 71 10.49 -5.02 -4.88
CA LEU A 71 10.55 -6.04 -3.84
C LEU A 71 11.17 -7.32 -4.40
N LYS A 72 11.78 -8.12 -3.52
CA LYS A 72 12.36 -9.42 -3.84
C LYS A 72 12.07 -10.43 -2.73
N GLY A 73 12.10 -11.71 -3.07
CA GLY A 73 12.03 -12.79 -2.08
C GLY A 73 10.68 -12.84 -1.34
N PRO A 74 10.67 -13.05 -0.01
CA PRO A 74 9.42 -13.20 0.75
C PRO A 74 8.47 -12.00 0.63
N ASP A 75 8.99 -10.78 0.64
CA ASP A 75 8.20 -9.55 0.54
C ASP A 75 7.47 -9.46 -0.81
N GLU A 76 8.16 -9.80 -1.90
CA GLU A 76 7.55 -9.88 -3.24
C GLU A 76 6.46 -10.96 -3.27
N ALA A 77 6.70 -12.12 -2.68
CA ALA A 77 5.76 -13.24 -2.68
C ALA A 77 4.46 -12.91 -1.91
N ILE A 78 4.55 -12.20 -0.78
CA ILE A 78 3.39 -11.73 -0.01
C ILE A 78 2.54 -10.77 -0.85
N VAL A 79 3.18 -9.77 -1.45
CA VAL A 79 2.50 -8.75 -2.25
C VAL A 79 1.82 -9.37 -3.48
N LYS A 80 2.50 -10.29 -4.18
CA LYS A 80 1.94 -11.00 -5.33
C LYS A 80 0.77 -11.92 -4.98
N ARG A 81 0.79 -12.52 -3.78
CA ARG A 81 -0.31 -13.36 -3.30
C ARG A 81 -1.57 -12.54 -3.02
N GLY A 82 -1.39 -11.28 -2.59
CA GLY A 82 -2.49 -10.40 -2.24
C GLY A 82 -3.09 -10.70 -0.86
N PRO A 83 -4.11 -9.93 -0.46
CA PRO A 83 -4.80 -10.14 0.81
C PRO A 83 -5.46 -11.53 0.85
N PRO A 84 -5.60 -12.14 2.05
CA PRO A 84 -6.37 -13.36 2.20
C PRO A 84 -7.78 -13.13 1.65
N LYS A 85 -8.23 -13.98 0.71
CA LYS A 85 -9.64 -14.02 0.34
C LYS A 85 -10.38 -14.57 1.56
N ASN A 86 -11.17 -13.73 2.23
CA ASN A 86 -12.11 -14.21 3.24
C ASN A 86 -12.97 -15.29 2.57
N ARG A 87 -12.83 -16.52 3.07
CA ARG A 87 -13.54 -17.70 2.58
C ARG A 87 -14.79 -17.91 3.40
#